data_AF-A0A5Y1YFP3-F1
#
_entry.id   AF-A0A5Y1YFP3-F1
#
_cell.length_a   1.000
_cell.length_b   1.000
_cell.length_c   1.000
_cell.angle_alpha   90.00
_cell.angle_beta   90.00
_cell.angle_gamma   90.00
#
_symmetry.space_group_name_H-M   'P 1'
#
loop_
_entity.id
_entity.type
_entity.pdbx_description
1 polymer ?
#
loop_
_entity_poly.entity_id
_entity_poly.type
_entity_poly.pdbx_seq_one_letter_code
_entity_poly.pdbx_strand_id
1 'polypeptide(L)'
;WLYAHDLRLTPPNWLWLKGVDRTLFYALHRANTTKGFIEGAGVVAVARTESEAMRFSLPCPEPCVEEAVEGLRRDLLSLGLIWDEPQPDRERKRRILTNWSLTDDVL
;
A
#
# COMPACT_ATOMS: atom_id res chain seq x y z
N TRP A 1 8.00 12.21 0.55
CA TRP A 1 6.81 12.98 0.10
C TRP A 1 6.89 13.10 -1.40
N LEU A 2 5.88 12.56 -2.09
CA LEU A 2 5.92 12.28 -3.52
C LEU A 2 5.42 13.52 -4.29
N TYR A 3 6.29 14.23 -5.02
CA TYR A 3 6.03 15.33 -6.00
C TYR A 3 5.33 16.63 -5.60
N ALA A 4 4.48 16.66 -4.55
CA ALA A 4 3.67 17.83 -4.20
C ALA A 4 4.44 19.12 -3.90
N HIS A 5 5.60 19.00 -3.24
CA HIS A 5 6.40 20.16 -2.86
C HIS A 5 7.18 20.75 -4.03
N ASP A 6 7.42 19.97 -5.08
CA ASP A 6 8.29 20.37 -6.19
C ASP A 6 7.54 21.27 -7.18
N LEU A 7 6.24 20.99 -7.39
CA LEU A 7 5.41 21.74 -8.34
C LEU A 7 4.74 22.99 -7.73
N ARG A 8 4.66 23.09 -6.39
CA ARG A 8 3.89 24.14 -5.67
C ARG A 8 2.44 24.32 -6.20
N LEU A 9 1.90 23.32 -6.90
CA LEU A 9 0.55 23.35 -7.44
C LEU A 9 -0.44 22.91 -6.36
N THR A 10 -1.37 23.80 -6.02
CA THR A 10 -2.43 23.52 -5.06
C THR A 10 -3.67 22.93 -5.75
N PRO A 11 -4.51 22.12 -5.07
CA PRO A 11 -5.81 21.58 -5.54
C PRO A 11 -6.67 22.49 -6.46
N PRO A 12 -6.74 23.82 -6.26
CA PRO A 12 -7.48 24.71 -7.16
C PRO A 12 -6.92 24.81 -8.59
N ASN A 13 -5.61 24.73 -8.81
CA ASN A 13 -4.96 24.99 -10.11
C ASN A 13 -5.25 23.94 -11.20
N TRP A 14 -5.91 22.85 -10.82
CA TRP A 14 -6.07 21.60 -11.58
C TRP A 14 -7.39 20.92 -11.23
N LEU A 15 -8.37 21.66 -10.69
CA LEU A 15 -9.71 21.13 -10.42
C LEU A 15 -10.41 20.65 -11.69
N TRP A 16 -10.13 21.29 -12.83
CA TRP A 16 -10.60 20.91 -14.16
C TRP A 16 -10.22 19.47 -14.51
N LEU A 17 -9.10 18.97 -13.99
CA LEU A 17 -8.60 17.63 -14.26
C LEU A 17 -9.56 16.56 -13.75
N LYS A 18 -10.32 16.84 -12.67
CA LYS A 18 -11.29 15.88 -12.11
C LYS A 18 -12.34 15.43 -13.14
N GLY A 19 -12.71 16.31 -14.08
CA GLY A 19 -13.67 16.01 -15.15
C GLY A 19 -13.06 15.35 -16.39
N VAL A 20 -11.73 15.38 -16.51
CA VAL A 20 -10.98 14.86 -17.68
C VAL A 20 -10.33 13.52 -17.36
N ASP A 21 -9.59 13.45 -16.25
CA ASP A 21 -8.93 12.26 -15.75
C ASP A 21 -9.02 12.21 -14.23
N ARG A 22 -9.93 11.36 -13.76
CA ARG A 22 -10.26 11.24 -12.35
C ARG A 22 -9.20 10.46 -11.56
N THR A 23 -8.59 9.45 -12.17
CA THR A 23 -7.50 8.67 -11.56
C THR A 23 -6.29 9.56 -11.35
N LEU A 24 -5.89 10.33 -12.37
CA LEU A 24 -4.76 11.26 -12.26
C LEU A 24 -5.05 12.36 -11.24
N PHE A 25 -6.28 12.92 -11.23
CA PHE A 25 -6.69 13.89 -10.22
C PHE A 25 -6.49 13.36 -8.80
N TYR A 26 -6.95 12.13 -8.49
CA TYR A 26 -6.83 11.58 -7.14
C TYR A 26 -5.41 11.11 -6.78
N ALA A 27 -4.65 10.61 -7.76
CA ALA A 27 -3.24 10.27 -7.57
C ALA A 27 -2.43 11.51 -7.15
N LEU A 28 -2.67 12.62 -7.83
CA LEU A 28 -1.95 13.86 -7.54
C LEU A 28 -2.52 14.59 -6.31
N HIS A 29 -3.82 14.49 -6.04
CA HIS A 29 -4.40 14.98 -4.79
C HIS A 29 -3.73 14.30 -3.59
N ARG A 30 -3.47 12.99 -3.67
CA ARG A 30 -2.75 12.23 -2.63
C ARG A 30 -1.33 12.73 -2.37
N ALA A 31 -0.66 13.33 -3.33
CA ALA A 31 0.64 13.96 -3.11
C ALA A 31 0.55 15.09 -2.06
N ASN A 32 -0.57 15.83 -2.06
CA ASN A 32 -0.81 17.02 -1.22
C ASN A 32 -1.63 16.73 0.05
N THR A 33 -2.07 15.49 0.30
CA THR A 33 -2.90 15.19 1.48
C THR A 33 -2.68 13.79 2.05
N THR A 34 -2.92 13.66 3.35
CA THR A 34 -3.00 12.37 4.06
C THR A 34 -4.33 11.64 3.83
N LYS A 35 -5.31 12.22 3.12
CA LYS A 35 -6.50 11.51 2.66
C LYS A 35 -6.18 10.65 1.42
N GLY A 36 -6.47 9.36 1.51
CA GLY A 36 -6.33 8.41 0.40
C GLY A 36 -7.66 8.25 -0.33
N PHE A 37 -7.61 8.13 -1.65
CA PHE A 37 -8.74 7.76 -2.49
C PHE A 37 -8.35 6.51 -3.29
N ILE A 38 -9.25 5.54 -3.36
CA ILE A 38 -8.98 4.26 -4.04
C ILE A 38 -8.65 4.45 -5.53
N GLU A 39 -9.27 5.44 -6.17
CA GLU A 39 -9.23 5.66 -7.62
C GLU A 39 -7.82 6.00 -8.15
N GLY A 40 -6.94 6.52 -7.29
CA GLY A 40 -5.54 6.83 -7.61
C GLY A 40 -4.52 6.00 -6.81
N ALA A 41 -4.97 5.01 -6.04
CA ALA A 41 -4.11 4.29 -5.10
C ALA A 41 -3.02 3.47 -5.81
N GLY A 42 -3.31 2.88 -6.98
CA GLY A 42 -2.33 2.14 -7.76
C GLY A 42 -1.16 3.00 -8.24
N VAL A 43 -1.45 4.19 -8.79
CA VAL A 43 -0.42 5.16 -9.22
C VAL A 43 0.46 5.56 -8.03
N VAL A 44 -0.14 5.79 -6.87
CA VAL A 44 0.58 6.17 -5.65
C VAL A 44 1.45 5.03 -5.13
N ALA A 45 0.98 3.78 -5.21
CA ALA A 45 1.77 2.62 -4.81
C ALA A 45 3.01 2.46 -5.69
N VAL A 46 2.84 2.45 -7.02
CA VAL A 46 3.95 2.36 -7.97
C VAL A 46 4.99 3.45 -7.71
N ALA A 47 4.56 4.71 -7.65
CA ALA A 47 5.49 5.82 -7.48
C ALA A 47 6.21 5.82 -6.11
N ARG A 48 5.61 5.23 -5.06
CA ARG A 48 6.29 5.01 -3.78
C ARG A 48 7.35 3.92 -3.90
N THR A 49 7.04 2.82 -4.58
CA THR A 49 8.00 1.74 -4.82
C THR A 49 9.18 2.24 -5.65
N GLU A 50 8.93 3.02 -6.71
CA GLU A 50 9.99 3.67 -7.50
C GLU A 50 10.83 4.62 -6.66
N SER A 51 10.20 5.41 -5.78
CA SER A 51 10.91 6.33 -4.88
C SER A 51 11.81 5.61 -3.88
N GLU A 52 11.35 4.49 -3.31
CA GLU A 52 12.17 3.67 -2.42
C GLU A 52 13.30 2.97 -3.18
N ALA A 53 13.03 2.43 -4.38
CA ALA A 53 14.08 1.87 -5.24
C ALA A 53 15.18 2.89 -5.53
N MET A 54 14.80 4.12 -5.89
CA MET A 54 15.74 5.24 -6.10
C MET A 54 16.52 5.56 -4.83
N ARG A 55 15.86 5.58 -3.67
CA ARG A 55 16.50 5.84 -2.37
C ARG A 55 17.57 4.80 -2.02
N PHE A 56 17.38 3.55 -2.45
CA PHE A 56 18.33 2.45 -2.26
C PHE A 56 19.27 2.22 -3.45
N SER A 57 19.24 3.09 -4.47
CA SER A 57 20.02 2.94 -5.71
C SER A 57 19.78 1.60 -6.42
N LEU A 58 18.56 1.08 -6.32
CA LEU A 58 18.12 -0.14 -7.01
C LEU A 58 17.58 0.21 -8.41
N PRO A 59 17.57 -0.76 -9.35
CA PRO A 59 16.87 -0.60 -10.61
C PRO A 59 15.39 -0.23 -10.40
N CYS A 60 14.84 0.58 -11.30
CA CYS A 60 13.42 0.90 -11.30
C CYS A 60 12.61 -0.41 -11.43
N PRO A 61 11.73 -0.74 -10.47
CA PRO A 61 10.94 -1.96 -10.52
C PRO A 61 9.89 -1.89 -11.62
N GLU A 62 9.41 -3.05 -12.08
CA GLU A 62 8.21 -3.08 -12.92
C GLU A 62 7.01 -2.49 -12.15
N PRO A 63 6.11 -1.74 -12.83
CA PRO A 63 4.93 -1.20 -12.19
C PRO A 63 4.09 -2.30 -11.52
N CYS A 64 3.94 -2.21 -10.20
CA CYS A 64 3.24 -3.18 -9.38
C CYS A 64 2.23 -2.50 -8.46
N VAL A 65 0.98 -2.97 -8.48
CA VAL A 65 -0.12 -2.42 -7.68
C VAL A 65 -0.51 -3.30 -6.49
N GLU A 66 0.24 -4.37 -6.22
CA GLU A 66 -0.08 -5.34 -5.17
C GLU A 66 -0.16 -4.69 -3.78
N GLU A 67 0.70 -3.71 -3.47
CA GLU A 67 0.59 -2.98 -2.20
C GLU A 67 -0.74 -2.20 -2.08
N ALA A 68 -1.25 -1.63 -3.17
CA ALA A 68 -2.53 -0.94 -3.16
C ALA A 68 -3.70 -1.94 -2.99
N VAL A 69 -3.62 -3.10 -3.65
CA VAL A 69 -4.62 -4.17 -3.54
C VAL A 69 -4.67 -4.74 -2.12
N GLU A 70 -3.51 -5.04 -1.54
CA GLU A 70 -3.41 -5.58 -0.20
C GLU A 70 -3.81 -4.55 0.87
N GLY A 71 -3.47 -3.27 0.67
CA GLY A 71 -3.97 -2.18 1.51
C GLY A 71 -5.51 -2.10 1.48
N LEU A 72 -6.10 -2.13 0.28
CA LEU A 72 -7.55 -2.14 0.12
C LEU A 72 -8.18 -3.37 0.77
N ARG A 73 -7.59 -4.56 0.61
CA ARG A 73 -8.06 -5.80 1.24
C ARG A 73 -8.13 -5.65 2.76
N ARG A 74 -7.07 -5.13 3.39
CA ARG A 74 -7.03 -4.89 4.84
C ARG A 74 -8.12 -3.93 5.30
N ASP A 75 -8.34 -2.85 4.55
CA ASP A 75 -9.40 -1.90 4.86
C ASP A 75 -10.78 -2.56 4.77
N LEU A 76 -11.05 -3.32 3.70
CA LEU A 76 -12.33 -4.03 3.52
C LEU A 76 -12.56 -5.11 4.59
N LEU A 77 -11.51 -5.82 5.02
CA LEU A 77 -11.56 -6.77 6.13
C LEU A 77 -11.91 -6.06 7.44
N SER A 78 -11.26 -4.93 7.73
CA SER A 78 -11.49 -4.16 8.96
C SER A 78 -12.93 -3.63 9.05
N LEU A 79 -13.56 -3.37 7.90
CA LEU A 79 -14.95 -2.92 7.78
C LEU A 79 -15.96 -4.08 7.77
N GLY A 80 -15.50 -5.33 7.78
CA GLY A 80 -16.38 -6.51 7.67
C GLY A 80 -17.06 -6.64 6.30
N LEU A 81 -16.54 -5.99 5.26
CA LEU A 81 -17.09 -6.01 3.90
C LEU A 81 -16.67 -7.26 3.12
N ILE A 82 -15.55 -7.87 3.51
CA ILE A 82 -15.09 -9.15 2.99
C ILE A 82 -14.72 -10.07 4.15
N TRP A 83 -14.85 -11.37 3.93
CA TRP A 83 -14.43 -12.40 4.87
C TRP A 83 -13.03 -12.89 4.50
N ASP A 84 -12.12 -12.95 5.46
CA ASP A 84 -10.88 -13.71 5.26
C ASP A 84 -11.23 -15.17 5.51
N GLU A 85 -11.06 -16.00 4.49
CA GLU A 85 -11.16 -17.45 4.65
C GLU A 85 -10.25 -17.84 5.83
N PRO A 86 -10.73 -18.63 6.81
CA PRO A 86 -9.91 -18.97 7.97
C PRO A 86 -8.62 -19.61 7.46
N GLN A 87 -7.50 -18.89 7.54
CA GLN A 87 -6.20 -19.44 7.15
C GLN A 87 -6.03 -20.74 7.93
N PRO A 88 -5.74 -21.87 7.26
CA PRO A 88 -5.52 -23.12 7.96
C PRO A 88 -4.36 -22.91 8.94
N ASP A 89 -4.76 -22.71 10.19
CA ASP A 89 -4.00 -22.89 11.40
C ASP A 89 -2.62 -22.20 11.41
N ARG A 90 -2.60 -20.87 11.22
CA ARG A 90 -1.42 -20.07 11.63
C ARG A 90 -1.13 -20.22 13.13
N GLU A 91 -2.15 -20.54 13.93
CA GLU A 91 -1.98 -20.92 15.33
C GLU A 91 -1.21 -22.24 15.50
N ARG A 92 -1.49 -23.28 14.70
CA ARG A 92 -0.72 -24.53 14.72
C ARG A 92 0.76 -24.32 14.41
N LYS A 93 1.12 -23.45 13.45
CA LYS A 93 2.54 -23.15 13.18
C LYS A 93 3.23 -22.42 14.35
N ARG A 94 2.54 -21.49 15.03
CA ARG A 94 3.05 -20.85 16.25
C ARG A 94 3.19 -21.85 17.41
N ARG A 95 2.21 -22.74 17.62
CA ARG A 95 2.25 -23.79 18.66
C ARG A 95 3.34 -24.82 18.41
N ILE A 96 3.59 -25.21 17.16
CA ILE A 96 4.67 -26.15 16.81
C ILE A 96 6.04 -25.51 17.07
N LEU A 97 6.24 -24.23 16.71
CA LEU A 97 7.50 -23.55 16.98
C LEU A 97 7.79 -23.37 18.48
N THR A 98 6.78 -23.04 19.28
CA THR A 98 6.95 -22.88 20.75
C THR A 98 7.13 -24.21 21.48
N ASN A 99 6.56 -25.30 20.96
CA ASN A 99 6.71 -26.62 21.58
C ASN A 99 8.03 -27.31 21.18
N TRP A 100 8.61 -26.98 20.03
CA TRP A 100 9.92 -27.50 19.62
C TRP A 100 11.09 -26.74 20.26
N SER A 101 10.88 -25.55 20.82
CA SER A 101 11.92 -24.80 21.53
C SER A 101 12.06 -25.16 23.01
N LEU A 102 11.37 -26.19 23.52
CA LEU A 102 11.35 -26.55 24.94
C LEU A 102 11.83 -27.97 25.25
N THR A 103 12.22 -28.76 24.23
CA THR A 103 12.61 -30.17 24.41
C THR A 103 14.05 -30.50 24.02
N ASP A 104 14.85 -29.55 23.55
CA ASP A 104 16.24 -29.82 23.13
C ASP A 104 17.33 -29.49 24.17
N ASP A 105 16.97 -29.09 25.40
CA ASP A 105 17.94 -28.74 26.46
C ASP A 105 17.90 -29.66 27.71
N VAL A 106 17.54 -30.94 27.55
CA VAL A 106 17.74 -31.94 28.62
C VAL A 106 18.39 -33.20 28.07
N LEU A 107 19.72 -33.18 28.00
CA LEU A 107 20.61 -34.33 28.22
C LEU A 107 22.01 -33.83 28.59
#